data_AF-A0AA96XEY9-F1
#
_entry.id   AF-A0AA96XEY9-F1
#
_cell.length_a   1.000
_cell.length_b   1.000
_cell.length_c   1.000
_cell.angle_alpha   90.00
_cell.angle_beta   90.00
_cell.angle_gamma   90.00
#
_symmetry.space_group_name_H-M   'P 1'
#
loop_
_entity.id
_entity.type
_entity.pdbx_description
1 polymer ?
#
loop_
_entity_poly.entity_id
_entity_poly.type
_entity_poly.pdbx_seq_one_letter_code
_entity_poly.pdbx_strand_id
1 'polypeptide(L)'
;MTANLCTASWPGGSCDRPAEISDLCRAHYAQQRRGKTFAPLKGAHGADLREMVPVLIRIPADDADVIRAEAEARGGDIIEVYREAVAAFASELRKRANRQQTVDA
;
A
#
# COMPACT_ATOMS: atom_id res chain seq x y z
N MET A 1 20.76 2.38 5.71
CA MET A 1 20.30 1.11 6.30
C MET A 1 18.87 0.91 5.82
N THR A 2 18.64 -0.02 4.91
CA THR A 2 17.31 -0.38 4.42
C THR A 2 16.54 -1.02 5.57
N ALA A 3 15.39 -0.47 5.94
CA ALA A 3 14.55 -1.10 6.96
C ALA A 3 14.00 -2.42 6.40
N ASN A 4 14.16 -3.52 7.14
CA ASN A 4 13.52 -4.78 6.78
C ASN A 4 11.99 -4.59 6.78
N LEU A 5 11.29 -5.24 5.86
CA LEU A 5 9.83 -5.22 5.78
C LEU A 5 9.21 -6.28 6.70
N CYS A 6 7.97 -6.03 7.10
CA CYS A 6 7.13 -6.98 7.84
C CYS A 6 6.92 -8.26 7.02
N THR A 7 7.19 -9.41 7.62
CA THR A 7 7.06 -10.74 7.00
C THR A 7 5.63 -11.31 7.01
N ALA A 8 4.67 -10.59 7.59
CA ALA A 8 3.28 -11.03 7.65
C ALA A 8 2.67 -11.16 6.25
N SER A 9 2.14 -12.35 5.96
CA SER A 9 1.40 -12.66 4.74
C SER A 9 0.08 -13.37 5.05
N TRP A 10 -0.87 -13.27 4.13
CA TRP A 10 -2.19 -13.87 4.19
C TRP A 10 -2.65 -14.22 2.77
N PRO A 11 -3.72 -15.01 2.59
CA PRO A 11 -4.26 -15.28 1.26
C PRO A 11 -4.61 -13.95 0.56
N GLY A 12 -3.93 -13.66 -0.55
CA GLY A 12 -4.16 -12.44 -1.33
C GLY A 12 -3.34 -11.22 -0.90
N GLY A 13 -2.35 -11.33 0.00
CA GLY A 13 -1.47 -10.19 0.26
C GLY A 13 -0.37 -10.40 1.28
N SER A 14 0.55 -9.42 1.33
CA SER A 14 1.60 -9.30 2.33
C SER A 14 1.63 -7.88 2.89
N CYS A 15 2.23 -7.72 4.07
CA CYS A 15 2.44 -6.41 4.66
C CYS A 15 3.66 -5.73 4.05
N ASP A 16 3.50 -4.46 3.70
CA ASP A 16 4.51 -3.55 3.15
C ASP A 16 5.09 -2.59 4.20
N ARG A 17 4.63 -2.69 5.46
CA ARG A 17 5.13 -1.83 6.55
C ARG A 17 6.52 -2.28 7.00
N PRO A 18 7.36 -1.36 7.50
CA PRO A 18 8.64 -1.72 8.13
C PRO A 18 8.44 -2.71 9.28
N ALA A 19 9.34 -3.68 9.38
CA ALA A 19 9.48 -4.53 10.54
C ALA A 19 10.05 -3.71 11.70
N GLU A 20 9.44 -3.86 12.87
CA GLU A 20 9.87 -3.20 14.10
C GLU A 20 10.23 -4.22 15.19
N ILE A 21 9.56 -5.38 15.19
CA ILE A 21 9.67 -6.38 16.25
C ILE A 21 9.56 -7.78 15.62
N SER A 22 10.58 -8.61 15.79
CA SER A 22 10.58 -10.02 15.33
C SER A 22 10.16 -10.16 13.86
N ASP A 23 10.77 -9.35 12.99
CA ASP A 23 10.46 -9.31 11.54
C ASP A 23 8.99 -8.97 11.20
N LEU A 24 8.26 -8.37 12.14
CA LEU A 24 6.88 -7.93 11.99
C LEU A 24 6.73 -6.44 12.33
N CYS A 25 5.75 -5.76 11.74
CA CYS A 25 5.32 -4.46 12.24
C CYS A 25 4.62 -4.63 13.60
N ARG A 26 4.53 -3.56 14.41
CA ARG A 26 3.90 -3.61 15.75
C ARG A 26 2.50 -4.23 15.75
N ALA A 27 1.72 -3.94 14.72
CA ALA A 27 0.34 -4.39 14.63
C ALA A 27 0.23 -5.88 14.28
N HIS A 28 1.09 -6.41 13.39
CA HIS A 28 1.14 -7.85 13.10
C HIS A 28 1.78 -8.63 14.24
N TYR A 29 2.77 -8.07 14.92
CA TYR A 29 3.29 -8.63 16.16
C TYR A 29 2.18 -8.76 17.23
N ALA A 30 1.30 -7.76 17.34
CA ALA A 30 0.15 -7.84 18.25
C ALA A 30 -0.89 -8.90 17.83
N GLN A 31 -1.09 -9.16 16.53
CA GLN A 31 -1.92 -10.27 16.06
C GLN A 31 -1.32 -11.62 16.45
N GLN A 32 -0.01 -11.81 16.21
CA GLN A 32 0.72 -13.02 16.58
C GLN A 32 0.64 -13.29 18.09
N ARG A 33 0.90 -12.28 18.93
CA ARG A 33 0.80 -12.35 20.40
C ARG A 33 -0.59 -12.76 20.89
N ARG A 34 -1.64 -12.47 20.13
CA ARG A 34 -3.03 -12.84 20.43
C ARG A 34 -3.44 -14.20 19.86
N GLY A 35 -2.50 -14.92 19.23
CA GLY A 35 -2.78 -16.20 18.57
C GLY A 35 -3.69 -16.07 17.35
N LYS A 36 -3.79 -14.88 16.74
CA LYS A 36 -4.59 -14.66 15.54
C LYS A 36 -3.73 -14.91 14.30
N THR A 37 -4.32 -15.53 13.28
CA THR A 37 -3.76 -15.55 11.93
C THR A 37 -3.55 -14.12 11.44
N PHE A 38 -2.50 -13.93 10.65
CA PHE A 38 -2.23 -12.63 10.07
C PHE A 38 -3.39 -12.22 9.16
N ALA A 39 -3.91 -11.03 9.43
CA ALA A 39 -4.97 -10.42 8.65
C ALA A 39 -4.50 -9.06 8.14
N PRO A 40 -5.03 -8.59 7.00
CA PRO A 40 -4.74 -7.26 6.50
C PRO A 40 -5.01 -6.22 7.59
N LEU A 41 -4.06 -5.31 7.79
CA LEU A 41 -4.28 -4.16 8.67
C LEU A 41 -5.05 -3.10 7.90
N LYS A 42 -5.82 -2.26 8.60
CA LYS A 42 -6.43 -1.08 8.00
C LYS A 42 -5.31 -0.21 7.40
N GLY A 43 -5.27 -0.12 6.07
CA GLY A 43 -4.21 0.55 5.31
C GLY A 43 -2.87 -0.19 5.22
N ALA A 44 -2.83 -1.52 5.35
CA ALA A 44 -1.73 -2.35 4.83
C ALA A 44 -2.31 -3.17 3.68
N HIS A 45 -2.04 -2.74 2.45
CA HIS A 45 -2.62 -3.31 1.25
C HIS A 45 -1.56 -4.11 0.51
N GLY A 46 -1.43 -5.40 0.80
CA GLY A 46 -1.04 -6.33 -0.26
C GLY A 46 -2.25 -6.49 -1.16
N ALA A 47 -2.18 -6.02 -2.40
CA ALA A 47 -3.31 -6.13 -3.33
C ALA A 47 -3.46 -7.59 -3.78
N ASP A 48 -4.63 -8.19 -3.52
CA ASP A 48 -5.02 -9.42 -4.20
C ASP A 48 -5.30 -9.07 -5.66
N LEU A 49 -4.48 -9.57 -6.58
CA LEU A 49 -4.63 -9.30 -8.01
C LEU A 49 -6.02 -9.71 -8.55
N ARG A 50 -6.72 -10.63 -7.89
CA ARG A 50 -8.08 -11.07 -8.26
C ARG A 50 -9.16 -10.04 -7.90
N GLU A 51 -8.87 -9.17 -6.94
CA GLU A 51 -9.76 -8.09 -6.51
C GLU A 51 -9.42 -6.75 -7.19
N MET A 52 -8.37 -6.73 -8.02
CA MET A 52 -8.01 -5.55 -8.79
C MET A 52 -8.99 -5.32 -9.93
N VAL A 53 -9.51 -4.09 -10.00
CA VAL A 53 -10.32 -3.63 -11.13
C VAL A 53 -9.41 -2.99 -12.17
N PRO A 54 -9.42 -3.45 -13.44
CA PRO A 54 -8.66 -2.78 -14.48
C PRO A 54 -9.25 -1.39 -14.74
N VAL A 55 -8.39 -0.38 -14.77
CA VAL A 55 -8.79 0.99 -15.10
C VAL A 55 -7.95 1.45 -16.28
N LEU A 56 -8.62 1.90 -17.34
CA LEU A 56 -7.96 2.64 -18.42
C LEU A 56 -7.92 4.11 -18.00
N ILE A 57 -6.71 4.63 -17.79
CA ILE A 57 -6.49 6.04 -17.49
C ILE A 57 -5.89 6.75 -18.71
N ARG A 58 -6.29 8.00 -18.91
CA ARG A 58 -5.60 8.92 -19.81
C ARG A 58 -4.89 9.95 -18.95
N ILE A 59 -3.62 10.17 -19.26
CA ILE A 59 -2.82 11.20 -18.63
C ILE A 59 -2.04 12.00 -19.70
N PRO A 60 -1.60 13.22 -19.37
CA PRO A 60 -0.65 13.96 -20.20
C PRO A 60 0.63 13.14 -20.52
N ALA A 61 1.24 13.41 -21.67
CA ALA A 61 2.41 12.66 -22.13
C ALA A 61 3.66 12.94 -21.28
N ASP A 62 3.84 14.19 -20.87
CA ASP A 62 4.89 14.63 -19.95
C ASP A 62 4.79 13.93 -18.59
N ASP A 63 3.58 13.79 -18.04
CA ASP A 63 3.36 13.01 -16.82
C ASP A 63 3.73 11.53 -17.02
N ALA A 64 3.43 10.95 -18.19
CA ALA A 64 3.80 9.57 -18.50
C ALA A 64 5.31 9.37 -18.56
N ASP A 65 6.04 10.36 -19.10
CA ASP A 65 7.50 10.33 -19.18
C ASP A 65 8.14 10.42 -17.79
N VAL A 66 7.60 11.26 -16.90
CA VAL A 66 8.04 11.33 -15.50
C VAL A 66 7.87 9.98 -14.80
N ILE A 67 6.72 9.33 -14.96
CA ILE A 67 6.44 8.03 -14.32
C ILE A 67 7.34 6.93 -14.90
N ARG A 68 7.60 6.96 -16.21
CA ARG A 68 8.52 6.02 -16.87
C ARG A 68 9.96 6.18 -16.36
N ALA A 69 10.45 7.41 -16.29
CA ALA A 69 11.79 7.69 -15.78
C ALA A 69 11.96 7.21 -14.33
N GLU A 70 10.93 7.37 -13.50
CA GLU A 70 10.93 6.86 -12.12
C GLU A 70 10.96 5.33 -12.07
N ALA A 71 10.18 4.65 -12.92
CA ALA A 71 10.18 3.19 -13.00
C ALA A 71 11.56 2.66 -13.43
N GLU A 72 12.19 3.29 -14.43
CA GLU A 72 13.54 2.98 -14.89
C GLU A 72 14.58 3.16 -13.79
N ALA A 73 14.53 4.28 -13.06
CA ALA A 73 15.44 4.55 -11.94
C ALA A 73 15.34 3.50 -10.82
N ARG A 74 14.16 2.89 -10.65
CA ARG A 74 13.90 1.83 -9.66
C ARG A 74 14.16 0.42 -10.20
N GLY A 75 14.40 0.26 -11.51
CA GLY A 75 14.48 -1.05 -12.16
C GLY A 75 13.15 -1.84 -12.10
N GLY A 76 12.02 -1.13 -12.07
CA GLY A 76 10.67 -1.70 -11.89
C GLY A 76 9.74 -1.46 -13.08
N ASP A 77 8.48 -1.89 -12.94
CA ASP A 77 7.43 -1.68 -13.93
C ASP A 77 6.72 -0.33 -13.70
N ILE A 78 6.39 0.38 -14.78
CA ILE A 78 5.58 1.60 -14.74
C ILE A 78 4.25 1.38 -13.99
N ILE A 79 3.68 0.18 -14.09
CA ILE A 79 2.44 -0.20 -13.40
C ILE A 79 2.61 -0.09 -11.86
N GLU A 80 3.76 -0.44 -11.31
CA GLU A 80 4.00 -0.36 -9.87
C GLU A 80 4.01 1.08 -9.38
N VAL A 81 4.71 1.96 -10.11
CA VAL A 81 4.75 3.40 -9.81
C VAL A 81 3.34 4.00 -9.85
N TYR A 82 2.53 3.64 -10.86
CA TYR A 82 1.12 4.06 -10.91
C TYR A 82 0.30 3.54 -9.74
N ARG A 83 0.42 2.25 -9.40
CA ARG A 83 -0.33 1.65 -8.29
C ARG A 83 -0.01 2.35 -6.97
N GLU A 84 1.25 2.64 -6.71
CA GLU A 84 1.70 3.39 -5.53
C GLU A 84 1.11 4.81 -5.50
N ALA A 85 1.18 5.54 -6.62
CA ALA A 85 0.65 6.89 -6.72
C ALA A 85 -0.87 6.93 -6.47
N VAL A 86 -1.62 6.00 -7.08
CA VAL A 86 -3.07 5.88 -6.88
C VAL A 86 -3.40 5.49 -5.45
N ALA A 87 -2.67 4.55 -4.85
CA ALA A 87 -2.87 4.13 -3.46
C ALA A 87 -2.63 5.29 -2.48
N ALA A 88 -1.56 6.06 -2.69
CA ALA A 88 -1.24 7.23 -1.89
C ALA A 88 -2.33 8.31 -1.97
N PHE A 89 -2.77 8.64 -3.19
CA PHE A 89 -3.83 9.63 -3.40
C PHE A 89 -5.16 9.17 -2.80
N ALA A 90 -5.57 7.91 -3.01
CA ALA A 90 -6.78 7.34 -2.44
C ALA A 90 -6.74 7.34 -0.90
N SER A 91 -5.57 7.07 -0.31
CA SER A 91 -5.37 7.17 1.15
C SER A 91 -5.65 8.58 1.66
N GLU A 92 -5.13 9.61 0.98
CA GLU A 92 -5.37 11.00 1.37
C GLU A 92 -6.83 11.42 1.22
N LEU A 93 -7.49 11.00 0.13
CA LEU A 93 -8.93 11.26 -0.05
C LEU A 93 -9.77 10.66 1.08
N ARG A 94 -9.48 9.42 1.49
CA ARG A 94 -10.16 8.77 2.62
C ARG A 94 -9.93 9.52 3.93
N LYS A 95 -8.71 10.02 4.17
CA LYS A 95 -8.42 10.83 5.37
C LYS A 95 -9.22 12.13 5.38
N ARG A 96 -9.32 12.82 4.24
CA ARG A 96 -10.12 14.06 4.11
C ARG A 96 -11.60 13.80 4.37
N ALA A 97 -12.16 12.75 3.77
CA ALA A 97 -13.55 12.37 3.97
C ALA A 97 -13.87 12.08 5.47
N ASN A 98 -12.98 11.34 6.15
CA ASN A 98 -13.17 11.05 7.58
C ASN A 98 -13.07 12.30 8.46
N ARG A 99 -12.15 13.23 8.15
CA ARG A 99 -12.04 14.50 8.90
C ARG A 99 -13.29 15.36 8.77
N GLN A 100 -13.90 15.41 7.59
CA GLN A 100 -15.14 16.17 7.38
C GLN A 100 -16.31 15.58 8.18
N GLN A 101 -16.44 14.25 8.20
CA GLN A 101 -17.50 13.55 8.95
C GLN A 101 -17.41 13.73 10.47
N THR A 102 -16.22 13.97 11.03
CA THR A 102 -16.04 14.23 12.47
C THR A 102 -16.32 15.67 12.89
N VAL A 103 -16.43 16.60 11.94
CA VAL A 103 -16.74 18.02 12.21
C VAL A 103 -18.25 18.28 12.13
N ASP A 104 -18.96 17.46 11.34
CA ASP A 104 -20.41 17.56 11.12
C ASP A 104 -21.25 16.71 12.10
N ALA A 105 -20.63 16.08 13.10
CA ALA A 105 -21.24 15.20 14.10
C ALA A 105 -21.03 15.72 15.53
#